data_AF-A0A975IQL8-F1
#
_entry.id   AF-A0A975IQL8-F1
#
_cell.length_a   1.000
_cell.length_b   1.000
_cell.length_c   1.000
_cell.angle_alpha   90.00
_cell.angle_beta   90.00
_cell.angle_gamma   90.00
#
_symmetry.space_group_name_H-M   'P 1'
#
loop_
_entity.id
_entity.type
_entity.pdbx_description
1 polymer ?
#
loop_
_entity_poly.entity_id
_entity_poly.type
_entity_poly.pdbx_seq_one_letter_code
_entity_poly.pdbx_strand_id
1 'polypeptide(L)'
;MKKITLLCFMILASYGLNAQDTCNSAVAVTPGITTVGTINGSEVPSPICTLNGPVPTNPAGEWYSFTPTQDGFYLVSSNLPQNDGLINSDDTRVHIYTGSCGSLTCVGGNDDIDSSNYLSEAIIDAVSGTTYYIAWDNRWSNAGFDFELSLEPSLNCDVTFPYTQDWNQVTDPSGGPGFKWQACWANENFGTGVGWTLNGANDFDNDGTNDNIINVFPQTTPPTQSPAKDAWAI
;
A
#
# COMPACT_ATOMS: atom_id res chain seq x y z
N MET A 1 -27.37 -52.15 41.82
CA MET A 1 -27.84 -50.84 41.36
C MET A 1 -26.75 -50.24 40.46
N LYS A 2 -26.92 -50.31 39.14
CA LYS A 2 -25.92 -49.86 38.16
C LYS A 2 -26.07 -48.34 37.99
N LYS A 3 -25.04 -47.59 38.33
CA LYS A 3 -25.00 -46.13 38.15
C LYS A 3 -24.70 -45.85 36.67
N ILE A 4 -25.67 -45.30 35.96
CA ILE A 4 -25.52 -44.87 34.57
C ILE A 4 -24.90 -43.47 34.62
N THR A 5 -23.64 -43.37 34.25
CA THR A 5 -22.94 -42.09 34.08
C THR A 5 -23.44 -41.46 32.77
N LEU A 6 -24.22 -40.39 32.87
CA LEU A 6 -24.72 -39.61 31.74
C LEU A 6 -23.55 -38.77 31.17
N LEU A 7 -23.00 -39.18 30.03
CA LEU A 7 -22.00 -38.44 29.28
C LEU A 7 -22.72 -37.41 28.38
N CYS A 8 -22.73 -36.13 28.78
CA CYS A 8 -23.18 -35.03 27.91
C CYS A 8 -22.20 -34.88 26.75
N PHE A 9 -22.65 -35.23 25.54
CA PHE A 9 -21.94 -34.98 24.30
C PHE A 9 -22.17 -33.51 23.91
N MET A 10 -21.22 -32.63 24.21
CA MET A 10 -21.18 -31.29 23.62
C MET A 10 -20.71 -31.43 22.17
N ILE A 11 -21.64 -31.35 21.23
CA ILE A 11 -21.34 -31.16 19.81
C ILE A 11 -20.89 -29.69 19.67
N LEU A 12 -19.57 -29.46 19.62
CA LEU A 12 -19.05 -28.20 19.08
C LEU A 12 -19.37 -28.17 17.59
N ALA A 13 -20.41 -27.45 17.20
CA ALA A 13 -20.55 -27.00 15.83
C ALA A 13 -19.44 -25.97 15.59
N SER A 14 -18.40 -26.37 14.87
CA SER A 14 -17.42 -25.43 14.31
C SER A 14 -18.14 -24.60 13.25
N TYR A 15 -18.76 -23.50 13.66
CA TYR A 15 -19.07 -22.42 12.74
C TYR A 15 -17.71 -21.96 12.19
N GLY A 16 -17.47 -22.20 10.90
CA GLY A 16 -16.36 -21.59 10.20
C GLY A 16 -16.59 -20.09 10.22
N LEU A 17 -16.08 -19.42 11.25
CA LEU A 17 -15.78 -18.01 11.16
C LEU A 17 -14.62 -17.98 10.17
N ASN A 18 -14.90 -17.71 8.90
CA ASN A 18 -13.88 -17.39 7.92
C ASN A 18 -13.37 -15.99 8.29
N ALA A 19 -12.54 -15.95 9.33
CA ALA A 19 -11.88 -14.74 9.77
C ALA A 19 -10.92 -14.36 8.65
N GLN A 20 -11.37 -13.49 7.74
CA GLN A 20 -10.63 -12.80 6.66
C GLN A 20 -11.55 -12.41 5.48
N ASP A 21 -12.76 -12.97 5.37
CA ASP A 21 -13.61 -12.75 4.18
C ASP A 21 -14.22 -11.34 4.07
N THR A 22 -14.10 -10.54 5.12
CA THR A 22 -14.69 -9.20 5.25
C THR A 22 -13.76 -8.26 6.01
N CYS A 23 -13.86 -6.96 5.75
CA CYS A 23 -13.15 -5.91 6.49
C CYS A 23 -13.47 -5.99 8.00
N ASN A 24 -14.74 -6.23 8.35
CA ASN A 24 -15.16 -6.34 9.74
C ASN A 24 -14.56 -7.56 10.47
N SER A 25 -14.21 -8.60 9.73
CA SER A 25 -13.58 -9.82 10.24
C SER A 25 -12.11 -9.92 9.82
N ALA A 26 -11.48 -8.81 9.44
CA ALA A 26 -10.11 -8.80 8.94
C ALA A 26 -9.16 -9.39 9.98
N VAL A 27 -8.31 -10.32 9.56
CA VAL A 27 -7.38 -11.00 10.47
C VAL A 27 -6.27 -10.04 10.88
N ALA A 28 -6.06 -9.87 12.19
CA ALA A 28 -4.97 -9.06 12.69
C ALA A 28 -3.62 -9.75 12.39
N VAL A 29 -2.71 -9.04 11.73
CA VAL A 29 -1.35 -9.47 11.43
C VAL A 29 -0.32 -8.53 12.07
N THR A 30 0.87 -9.05 12.28
CA THR A 30 2.06 -8.32 12.73
C THR A 30 3.14 -8.43 11.67
N PRO A 31 4.20 -7.60 11.71
CA PRO A 31 5.31 -7.75 10.78
C PRO A 31 5.85 -9.19 10.72
N GLY A 32 6.12 -9.66 9.50
CA GLY A 32 6.44 -11.04 9.16
C GLY A 32 5.61 -11.56 7.99
N ILE A 33 5.77 -12.85 7.70
CA ILE A 33 5.08 -13.53 6.60
C ILE A 33 3.71 -14.05 7.06
N THR A 34 2.69 -13.81 6.26
CA THR A 34 1.32 -14.30 6.42
C THR A 34 0.89 -15.07 5.17
N THR A 35 0.32 -16.26 5.35
CA THR A 35 -0.25 -17.05 4.27
C THR A 35 -1.70 -16.65 4.02
N VAL A 36 -2.00 -16.33 2.76
CA VAL A 36 -3.34 -16.09 2.22
C VAL A 36 -3.84 -17.37 1.58
N GLY A 37 -5.03 -17.81 2.01
CA GLY A 37 -5.72 -18.91 1.37
C GLY A 37 -6.26 -18.54 -0.01
N THR A 38 -7.10 -19.40 -0.58
CA THR A 38 -7.87 -19.05 -1.79
C THR A 38 -8.67 -17.78 -1.55
N ILE A 39 -8.55 -16.79 -2.44
CA ILE A 39 -9.36 -15.57 -2.37
C ILE A 39 -10.81 -15.91 -2.73
N ASN A 40 -11.65 -16.01 -1.72
CA ASN A 40 -13.06 -16.42 -1.87
C ASN A 40 -14.02 -15.64 -0.96
N GLY A 41 -13.50 -14.72 -0.14
CA GLY A 41 -14.30 -13.92 0.75
C GLY A 41 -15.32 -13.04 0.05
N SER A 42 -16.42 -12.80 0.75
CA SER A 42 -17.62 -12.15 0.21
C SER A 42 -17.53 -10.64 0.04
N GLU A 43 -16.60 -9.97 0.74
CA GLU A 43 -16.41 -8.53 0.64
C GLU A 43 -15.26 -8.22 -0.31
N VAL A 44 -15.57 -7.59 -1.44
CA VAL A 44 -14.58 -7.18 -2.44
C VAL A 44 -13.96 -5.86 -2.00
N PRO A 45 -12.62 -5.68 -2.10
CA PRO A 45 -11.95 -4.42 -1.77
C PRO A 45 -12.57 -3.22 -2.49
N SER A 46 -12.95 -2.20 -1.72
CA SER A 46 -13.54 -0.96 -2.22
C SER A 46 -13.30 0.19 -1.23
N PRO A 47 -12.86 1.38 -1.68
CA PRO A 47 -12.57 1.77 -3.06
C PRO A 47 -11.34 1.07 -3.67
N ILE A 48 -11.19 1.06 -4.98
CA ILE A 48 -10.02 0.44 -5.64
C ILE A 48 -8.81 1.38 -5.49
N CYS A 49 -7.74 0.90 -4.86
CA CYS A 49 -6.54 1.68 -4.55
C CYS A 49 -5.37 1.51 -5.55
N THR A 50 -5.57 0.79 -6.64
CA THR A 50 -4.55 0.51 -7.66
C THR A 50 -5.16 0.55 -9.07
N LEU A 51 -4.34 0.29 -10.09
CA LEU A 51 -4.76 0.27 -11.49
C LEU A 51 -5.75 -0.88 -11.80
N ASN A 52 -6.20 -0.89 -13.04
CA ASN A 52 -6.98 -1.97 -13.64
C ASN A 52 -8.43 -2.15 -13.15
N GLY A 53 -8.92 -1.25 -12.28
CA GLY A 53 -10.34 -1.11 -11.96
C GLY A 53 -10.94 -2.29 -11.17
N PRO A 54 -12.26 -2.46 -11.11
CA PRO A 54 -12.89 -3.54 -10.32
C PRO A 54 -12.66 -4.92 -10.93
N VAL A 55 -12.78 -5.97 -10.10
CA VAL A 55 -12.78 -7.37 -10.55
C VAL A 55 -14.03 -7.66 -11.41
N PRO A 56 -13.88 -8.12 -12.67
CA PRO A 56 -15.01 -8.23 -13.59
C PRO A 56 -15.85 -9.50 -13.42
N THR A 57 -15.30 -10.60 -12.90
CA THR A 57 -15.97 -11.91 -12.83
C THR A 57 -15.76 -12.55 -11.47
N ASN A 58 -16.84 -13.00 -10.82
CA ASN A 58 -16.84 -13.65 -9.51
C ASN A 58 -15.92 -12.95 -8.48
N PRO A 59 -16.17 -11.66 -8.21
CA PRO A 59 -15.26 -10.86 -7.40
C PRO A 59 -15.26 -11.35 -5.95
N ALA A 60 -14.07 -11.44 -5.37
CA ALA A 60 -13.84 -11.90 -4.00
C ALA A 60 -12.69 -11.12 -3.36
N GLY A 61 -12.60 -11.16 -2.04
CA GLY A 61 -11.54 -10.47 -1.30
C GLY A 61 -11.14 -11.17 -0.01
N GLU A 62 -9.87 -11.00 0.37
CA GLU A 62 -9.29 -11.46 1.63
C GLU A 62 -8.73 -10.27 2.40
N TRP A 63 -9.12 -10.14 3.66
CA TRP A 63 -8.89 -8.96 4.48
C TRP A 63 -8.04 -9.29 5.71
N TYR A 64 -7.00 -8.48 5.86
CA TYR A 64 -6.11 -8.47 7.00
C TYR A 64 -6.09 -7.06 7.59
N SER A 65 -5.76 -6.95 8.87
CA SER A 65 -5.59 -5.67 9.53
C SER A 65 -4.26 -5.63 10.26
N PHE A 66 -3.62 -4.47 10.32
CA PHE A 66 -2.46 -4.29 11.16
C PHE A 66 -2.54 -2.93 11.86
N THR A 67 -2.03 -2.88 13.08
CA THR A 67 -1.94 -1.64 13.86
C THR A 67 -0.49 -1.50 14.29
N PRO A 68 0.28 -0.58 13.67
CA PRO A 68 1.70 -0.44 13.94
C PRO A 68 1.91 0.09 15.36
N THR A 69 3.02 -0.33 15.98
CA THR A 69 3.39 0.10 17.35
C THR A 69 4.31 1.34 17.35
N GLN A 70 4.76 1.77 16.18
CA GLN A 70 5.61 2.93 15.97
C GLN A 70 5.29 3.56 14.60
N ASP A 71 5.58 4.85 14.47
CA ASP A 71 5.46 5.54 13.18
C ASP A 71 6.54 5.03 12.22
N GLY A 72 6.24 5.03 10.92
CA GLY A 72 7.22 4.78 9.87
C GLY A 72 6.62 4.15 8.62
N PHE A 73 7.50 3.88 7.66
CA PHE A 73 7.11 3.24 6.41
C PHE A 73 6.96 1.74 6.57
N TYR A 74 5.79 1.22 6.21
CA TYR A 74 5.51 -0.21 6.19
C TYR A 74 5.35 -0.69 4.75
N LEU A 75 6.08 -1.74 4.40
CA LEU A 75 5.99 -2.42 3.11
C LEU A 75 5.11 -3.66 3.25
N VAL A 76 4.16 -3.80 2.33
CA VAL A 76 3.38 -5.01 2.09
C VAL A 76 3.86 -5.58 0.76
N SER A 77 4.47 -6.77 0.80
CA SER A 77 5.07 -7.41 -0.37
C SER A 77 4.58 -8.83 -0.52
N SER A 78 4.09 -9.17 -1.71
CA SER A 78 3.89 -10.56 -2.13
C SER A 78 5.07 -11.08 -2.97
N ASN A 79 6.13 -10.30 -3.12
CA ASN A 79 7.30 -10.62 -3.93
C ASN A 79 8.23 -11.61 -3.22
N LEU A 80 7.72 -12.81 -2.99
CA LEU A 80 8.38 -13.87 -2.23
C LEU A 80 8.68 -15.05 -3.16
N PRO A 81 9.86 -15.71 -3.04
CA PRO A 81 10.26 -16.78 -3.95
C PRO A 81 9.28 -17.95 -4.04
N GLN A 82 8.46 -18.19 -3.01
CA GLN A 82 7.45 -19.25 -3.00
C GLN A 82 6.18 -18.90 -3.78
N ASN A 83 5.98 -17.65 -4.19
CA ASN A 83 4.86 -17.21 -5.02
C ASN A 83 5.22 -17.40 -6.50
N ASP A 84 5.22 -18.66 -6.92
CA ASP A 84 5.92 -19.14 -8.12
C ASP A 84 5.02 -19.51 -9.31
N GLY A 85 3.70 -19.37 -9.15
CA GLY A 85 2.70 -19.74 -10.17
C GLY A 85 2.46 -21.24 -10.29
N LEU A 86 3.17 -22.07 -9.51
CA LEU A 86 3.04 -23.54 -9.52
C LEU A 86 2.16 -24.03 -8.36
N ILE A 87 2.46 -23.55 -7.15
CA ILE A 87 1.72 -23.89 -5.93
C ILE A 87 0.95 -22.68 -5.43
N ASN A 88 1.62 -21.53 -5.41
CA ASN A 88 1.08 -20.25 -4.98
C ASN A 88 0.91 -19.32 -6.18
N SER A 89 0.03 -18.33 -6.08
CA SER A 89 -0.14 -17.31 -7.12
C SER A 89 1.15 -16.53 -7.37
N ASP A 90 1.51 -16.31 -8.64
CA ASP A 90 2.55 -15.38 -9.09
C ASP A 90 1.98 -14.04 -9.62
N ASP A 91 0.66 -13.87 -9.52
CA ASP A 91 -0.08 -12.69 -9.94
C ASP A 91 -1.06 -12.29 -8.82
N THR A 92 -0.85 -11.12 -8.22
CA THR A 92 -1.53 -10.68 -7.00
C THR A 92 -1.89 -9.22 -7.08
N ARG A 93 -2.91 -8.78 -6.34
CA ARG A 93 -3.29 -7.37 -6.30
C ARG A 93 -3.67 -6.91 -4.90
N VAL A 94 -3.00 -5.87 -4.42
CA VAL A 94 -3.15 -5.35 -3.05
C VAL A 94 -3.83 -3.98 -3.01
N HIS A 95 -4.67 -3.79 -2.00
CA HIS A 95 -5.27 -2.52 -1.62
C HIS A 95 -5.06 -2.28 -0.13
N ILE A 96 -4.60 -1.09 0.24
CA ILE A 96 -4.32 -0.72 1.62
C ILE A 96 -5.18 0.48 2.02
N TYR A 97 -5.87 0.34 3.14
CA TYR A 97 -6.84 1.31 3.63
C TYR A 97 -6.54 1.79 5.04
N THR A 98 -7.01 2.99 5.35
CA THR A 98 -7.29 3.46 6.72
C THR A 98 -8.77 3.81 6.86
N GLY A 99 -9.19 4.19 8.06
CA GLY A 99 -10.58 4.53 8.39
C GLY A 99 -11.34 3.37 9.02
N SER A 100 -12.64 3.31 8.78
CA SER A 100 -13.51 2.25 9.30
C SER A 100 -14.17 1.51 8.16
N CYS A 101 -14.42 0.21 8.33
CA CYS A 101 -15.14 -0.58 7.33
C CYS A 101 -16.48 0.09 6.94
N GLY A 102 -16.74 0.17 5.63
CA GLY A 102 -17.86 0.94 5.06
C GLY A 102 -17.56 2.43 4.79
N SER A 103 -16.43 2.96 5.27
CA SER A 103 -15.94 4.31 5.01
C SER A 103 -14.40 4.32 4.93
N LEU A 104 -13.85 3.42 4.12
CA LEU A 104 -12.42 3.23 3.93
C LEU A 104 -11.82 4.31 3.02
N THR A 105 -10.59 4.72 3.32
CA THR A 105 -9.78 5.64 2.51
C THR A 105 -8.55 4.90 2.01
N CYS A 106 -8.30 4.94 0.70
CA CYS A 106 -7.08 4.38 0.12
C CYS A 106 -5.84 5.12 0.63
N VAL A 107 -4.84 4.36 1.09
CA VAL A 107 -3.52 4.87 1.47
C VAL A 107 -2.38 4.21 0.69
N GLY A 108 -2.65 3.10 0.00
CA GLY A 108 -1.69 2.44 -0.88
C GLY A 108 -2.33 1.30 -1.68
N GLY A 109 -1.63 0.83 -2.69
CA GLY A 109 -2.06 -0.29 -3.51
C GLY A 109 -1.10 -0.53 -4.66
N ASN A 110 -1.05 -1.76 -5.15
CA ASN A 110 -0.23 -2.15 -6.28
C ASN A 110 -0.87 -3.36 -6.96
N ASP A 111 -0.60 -3.51 -8.26
CA ASP A 111 -1.05 -4.65 -9.07
C ASP A 111 0.21 -5.43 -9.47
N ASP A 112 1.07 -4.79 -10.25
CA ASP A 112 2.36 -5.34 -10.65
C ASP A 112 3.51 -4.49 -10.12
N ILE A 113 4.60 -5.15 -9.70
CA ILE A 113 5.89 -4.49 -9.49
C ILE A 113 6.40 -3.92 -10.82
N ASP A 114 6.39 -4.74 -11.87
CA ASP A 114 6.78 -4.34 -13.22
C ASP A 114 6.21 -5.28 -14.30
N SER A 115 6.50 -5.01 -15.57
CA SER A 115 5.99 -5.77 -16.73
C SER A 115 6.39 -7.26 -16.79
N SER A 116 7.29 -7.70 -15.92
CA SER A 116 7.80 -9.07 -15.81
C SER A 116 7.60 -9.70 -14.43
N ASN A 117 7.10 -8.93 -13.46
CA ASN A 117 6.78 -9.39 -12.12
C ASN A 117 5.37 -8.90 -11.73
N TYR A 118 4.39 -9.79 -11.80
CA TYR A 118 2.98 -9.55 -11.51
C TYR A 118 2.63 -9.69 -10.01
N LEU A 119 3.65 -9.85 -9.16
CA LEU A 119 3.48 -9.75 -7.72
C LEU A 119 3.34 -8.28 -7.32
N SER A 120 2.65 -8.05 -6.21
CA SER A 120 2.40 -6.72 -5.68
C SER A 120 3.39 -6.31 -4.59
N GLU A 121 3.83 -5.05 -4.63
CA GLU A 121 4.52 -4.33 -3.56
C GLU A 121 3.90 -2.95 -3.32
N ALA A 122 3.46 -2.68 -2.10
CA ALA A 122 2.90 -1.40 -1.70
C ALA A 122 3.49 -0.92 -0.37
N ILE A 123 3.87 0.35 -0.33
CA ILE A 123 4.49 0.98 0.84
C ILE A 123 3.62 2.14 1.32
N ILE A 124 3.42 2.25 2.63
CA ILE A 124 2.60 3.30 3.25
C ILE A 124 3.35 3.96 4.41
N ASP A 125 3.14 5.25 4.62
CA ASP A 125 3.53 5.93 5.86
C ASP A 125 2.46 5.66 6.92
N ALA A 126 2.80 4.82 7.89
CA ALA A 126 1.86 4.35 8.90
C ALA A 126 2.12 5.04 10.24
N VAL A 127 1.04 5.48 10.89
CA VAL A 127 1.08 6.13 12.20
C VAL A 127 0.76 5.11 13.29
N SER A 128 1.58 5.10 14.35
CA SER A 128 1.42 4.26 15.52
C SER A 128 0.01 4.33 16.09
N GLY A 129 -0.57 3.16 16.39
CA GLY A 129 -1.91 3.04 16.95
C GLY A 129 -3.06 3.25 15.96
N THR A 130 -2.80 3.60 14.70
CA THR A 130 -3.82 3.67 13.64
C THR A 130 -3.99 2.30 13.01
N THR A 131 -5.22 1.79 12.92
CA THR A 131 -5.49 0.53 12.22
C THR A 131 -5.53 0.75 10.72
N TYR A 132 -4.80 -0.09 10.00
CA TYR A 132 -4.80 -0.19 8.55
C TYR A 132 -5.34 -1.56 8.13
N TYR A 133 -5.95 -1.60 6.95
CA TYR A 133 -6.47 -2.84 6.37
C TYR A 133 -5.71 -3.15 5.09
N ILE A 134 -5.25 -4.39 4.96
CA ILE A 134 -4.63 -4.93 3.76
C ILE A 134 -5.66 -5.87 3.14
N ALA A 135 -6.11 -5.56 1.94
CA ALA A 135 -7.09 -6.36 1.23
C ALA A 135 -6.54 -6.82 -0.11
N TRP A 136 -6.67 -8.12 -0.36
CA TRP A 136 -6.26 -8.75 -1.60
C TRP A 136 -7.51 -9.15 -2.39
N ASP A 137 -7.48 -9.02 -3.71
CA ASP A 137 -8.58 -9.49 -4.55
C ASP A 137 -8.14 -10.41 -5.67
N ASN A 138 -9.15 -11.02 -6.30
CA ASN A 138 -8.95 -12.09 -7.26
C ASN A 138 -9.01 -11.63 -8.73
N ARG A 139 -8.56 -10.40 -9.04
CA ARG A 139 -8.67 -9.90 -10.42
C ARG A 139 -7.95 -10.79 -11.43
N TRP A 140 -6.78 -11.27 -11.05
CA TRP A 140 -5.90 -12.04 -11.93
C TRP A 140 -5.80 -13.51 -11.54
N SER A 141 -5.88 -13.80 -10.24
CA SER A 141 -5.85 -15.15 -9.69
C SER A 141 -6.60 -15.21 -8.37
N ASN A 142 -7.29 -16.31 -8.11
CA ASN A 142 -7.86 -16.60 -6.80
C ASN A 142 -7.04 -17.62 -5.98
N ALA A 143 -5.88 -18.06 -6.50
CA ALA A 143 -4.99 -18.98 -5.80
C ALA A 143 -4.44 -18.34 -4.52
N GLY A 144 -4.08 -19.18 -3.54
CA GLY A 144 -3.40 -18.72 -2.33
C GLY A 144 -1.96 -18.31 -2.60
N PHE A 145 -1.38 -17.53 -1.70
CA PHE A 145 -0.01 -17.01 -1.77
C PHE A 145 0.43 -16.53 -0.38
N ASP A 146 1.70 -16.17 -0.23
CA ASP A 146 2.19 -15.54 0.99
C ASP A 146 2.43 -14.04 0.77
N PHE A 147 2.26 -13.22 1.80
CA PHE A 147 2.78 -11.84 1.80
C PHE A 147 3.59 -11.56 3.06
N GLU A 148 4.56 -10.66 2.95
CA GLU A 148 5.33 -10.10 4.05
C GLU A 148 4.86 -8.68 4.36
N LEU A 149 4.65 -8.41 5.65
CA LEU A 149 4.55 -7.06 6.19
C LEU A 149 5.87 -6.73 6.88
N SER A 150 6.59 -5.71 6.45
CA SER A 150 7.83 -5.25 7.09
C SER A 150 7.76 -3.77 7.43
N LEU A 151 8.45 -3.38 8.51
CA LEU A 151 8.83 -1.98 8.72
C LEU A 151 10.12 -1.73 7.93
N GLU A 152 10.19 -0.61 7.23
CA GLU A 152 11.35 -0.19 6.44
C GLU A 152 12.10 0.96 7.15
N PRO A 153 12.89 0.68 8.21
CA PRO A 153 13.54 1.72 9.02
C PRO A 153 14.66 2.46 8.27
N SER A 154 15.13 1.91 7.15
CA SER A 154 16.14 2.54 6.31
C SER A 154 15.56 3.56 5.33
N LEU A 155 14.24 3.59 5.15
CA LEU A 155 13.60 4.61 4.32
C LEU A 155 13.47 5.91 5.13
N ASN A 156 14.36 6.84 4.82
CA ASN A 156 14.31 8.21 5.32
C ASN A 156 14.07 9.17 4.16
N CYS A 157 13.06 10.01 4.27
CA CYS A 157 12.71 11.02 3.27
C CYS A 157 13.47 12.34 3.47
N ASP A 158 14.48 12.37 4.34
CA ASP A 158 15.41 13.49 4.49
C ASP A 158 16.24 13.66 3.21
N VAL A 159 15.80 14.56 2.34
CA VAL A 159 16.51 14.90 1.11
C VAL A 159 17.44 16.08 1.36
N THR A 160 18.74 15.89 1.15
CA THR A 160 19.71 16.98 1.19
C THR A 160 19.67 17.76 -0.13
N PHE A 161 19.40 19.06 -0.06
CA PHE A 161 19.39 19.93 -1.23
C PHE A 161 20.80 20.39 -1.64
N PRO A 162 21.06 20.58 -2.96
CA PRO A 162 20.15 20.32 -4.07
C PRO A 162 20.16 18.84 -4.49
N TYR A 163 18.99 18.28 -4.84
CA TYR A 163 18.89 16.98 -5.50
C TYR A 163 18.27 17.13 -6.89
N THR A 164 18.73 16.29 -7.82
CA THR A 164 18.19 16.22 -9.19
C THR A 164 17.30 15.00 -9.29
N GLN A 165 16.04 15.19 -9.69
CA GLN A 165 15.11 14.11 -9.94
C GLN A 165 15.18 13.65 -11.40
N ASP A 166 15.23 12.33 -11.60
CA ASP A 166 14.95 11.68 -12.88
C ASP A 166 13.92 10.56 -12.61
N TRP A 167 12.76 10.65 -13.24
CA TRP A 167 11.66 9.67 -13.06
C TRP A 167 11.97 8.31 -13.68
N ASN A 168 13.13 8.16 -14.33
CA ASN A 168 13.67 6.88 -14.80
C ASN A 168 14.65 6.24 -13.81
N GLN A 169 14.84 6.82 -12.62
CA GLN A 169 15.69 6.24 -11.60
C GLN A 169 15.02 4.97 -11.05
N VAL A 170 15.65 3.83 -11.28
CA VAL A 170 15.23 2.52 -10.74
C VAL A 170 15.59 2.37 -9.25
N THR A 171 16.35 3.32 -8.70
CA THR A 171 16.76 3.37 -7.29
C THR A 171 16.42 4.70 -6.63
N ASP A 172 16.08 4.67 -5.34
CA ASP A 172 15.94 5.87 -4.51
C ASP A 172 17.31 6.51 -4.20
N PRO A 173 17.36 7.73 -3.61
CA PRO A 173 18.62 8.39 -3.24
C PRO A 173 19.47 7.65 -2.19
N SER A 174 18.88 6.69 -1.47
CA SER A 174 19.58 5.79 -0.55
C SER A 174 20.14 4.53 -1.24
N GLY A 175 19.87 4.35 -2.54
CA GLY A 175 20.22 3.17 -3.33
C GLY A 175 19.24 2.00 -3.18
N GLY A 176 18.08 2.22 -2.54
CA GLY A 176 16.99 1.25 -2.44
C GLY A 176 16.12 1.20 -3.70
N PRO A 177 15.10 0.33 -3.76
CA PRO A 177 14.18 0.25 -4.90
C PRO A 177 13.44 1.58 -5.18
N GLY A 178 13.22 1.92 -6.45
CA GLY A 178 12.57 3.17 -6.87
C GLY A 178 11.17 3.41 -6.28
N PHE A 179 10.41 2.38 -5.90
CA PHE A 179 9.11 2.54 -5.25
C PHE A 179 9.20 3.13 -3.83
N LYS A 180 10.33 2.92 -3.12
CA LYS A 180 10.54 3.50 -1.79
C LYS A 180 10.61 5.04 -1.86
N TRP A 181 11.16 5.57 -2.95
CA TRP A 181 11.15 7.00 -3.23
C TRP A 181 9.76 7.57 -3.51
N GLN A 182 8.90 6.81 -4.21
CA GLN A 182 7.51 7.23 -4.45
C GLN A 182 6.74 7.40 -3.13
N ALA A 183 7.05 6.59 -2.11
CA ALA A 183 6.50 6.73 -0.76
C ALA A 183 6.89 8.07 -0.11
N CYS A 184 8.16 8.46 -0.23
CA CYS A 184 8.65 9.75 0.27
C CYS A 184 8.00 10.94 -0.44
N TRP A 185 7.90 10.88 -1.77
CA TRP A 185 7.24 11.92 -2.56
C TRP A 185 5.75 12.07 -2.20
N ALA A 186 5.04 10.94 -2.02
CA ALA A 186 3.65 10.97 -1.59
C ALA A 186 3.50 11.68 -0.25
N ASN A 187 4.38 11.39 0.72
CA ASN A 187 4.36 12.02 2.05
C ASN A 187 4.59 13.54 2.00
N GLU A 188 5.57 14.01 1.23
CA GLU A 188 5.82 15.46 1.08
C GLU A 188 4.59 16.21 0.54
N ASN A 189 3.87 15.60 -0.40
CA ASN A 189 2.70 16.18 -1.07
C ASN A 189 1.45 16.24 -0.17
N PHE A 190 1.44 15.58 0.99
CA PHE A 190 0.31 15.56 1.93
C PHE A 190 0.32 16.65 3.01
N GLY A 191 1.35 17.51 3.10
CA GLY A 191 1.22 18.71 3.94
C GLY A 191 2.45 19.26 4.64
N THR A 192 3.58 19.40 3.95
CA THR A 192 4.54 20.45 4.34
C THR A 192 4.39 21.58 3.33
N GLY A 193 4.28 22.83 3.76
CA GLY A 193 3.92 23.99 2.92
C GLY A 193 4.94 24.39 1.85
N VAL A 194 5.66 23.43 1.29
CA VAL A 194 6.63 23.55 0.22
C VAL A 194 5.91 23.21 -1.09
N GLY A 195 5.52 24.23 -1.83
CA GLY A 195 4.99 24.07 -3.19
C GLY A 195 6.14 24.06 -4.19
N TRP A 196 6.16 23.10 -5.09
CA TRP A 196 7.11 23.04 -6.19
C TRP A 196 6.59 23.87 -7.37
N THR A 197 7.40 24.80 -7.89
CA THR A 197 7.08 25.51 -9.13
C THR A 197 8.32 25.54 -10.01
N LEU A 198 8.23 24.95 -11.21
CA LEU A 198 9.23 25.06 -12.25
C LEU A 198 9.01 26.37 -13.01
N ASN A 199 9.98 27.29 -12.95
CA ASN A 199 9.95 28.51 -13.77
C ASN A 199 11.06 28.43 -14.84
N GLY A 200 10.74 27.83 -15.99
CA GLY A 200 11.70 27.61 -17.08
C GLY A 200 11.91 28.82 -17.99
N ALA A 201 11.89 30.06 -17.47
CA ALA A 201 11.96 31.28 -18.27
C ALA A 201 13.03 32.30 -17.82
N ASN A 202 13.92 31.93 -16.91
CA ASN A 202 14.96 32.82 -16.38
C ASN A 202 16.34 32.20 -16.58
N ASP A 203 17.29 32.99 -17.10
CA ASP A 203 18.71 32.66 -17.26
C ASP A 203 19.49 33.57 -16.30
N PHE A 204 19.86 33.04 -15.13
CA PHE A 204 20.40 33.81 -14.02
C PHE A 204 21.92 33.94 -14.03
N ASP A 205 22.62 33.00 -14.64
CA ASP A 205 24.08 33.08 -14.84
C ASP A 205 24.46 33.58 -16.24
N ASN A 206 23.46 33.83 -17.08
CA ASN A 206 23.53 34.47 -18.38
C ASN A 206 24.38 33.65 -19.38
N ASP A 207 24.28 32.31 -19.28
CA ASP A 207 24.95 31.35 -20.15
C ASP A 207 24.18 31.04 -21.44
N GLY A 208 22.95 31.56 -21.56
CA GLY A 208 22.06 31.36 -22.71
C GLY A 208 21.10 30.18 -22.55
N THR A 209 21.07 29.52 -21.40
CA THR A 209 20.17 28.43 -21.03
C THR A 209 19.24 28.90 -19.91
N ASN A 210 17.96 28.52 -19.98
CA ASN A 210 17.07 28.81 -18.85
C ASN A 210 17.39 27.89 -17.68
N ASP A 211 17.56 28.48 -16.51
CA ASP A 211 17.79 27.78 -15.26
C ASP A 211 16.48 27.24 -14.67
N ASN A 212 16.55 26.03 -14.14
CA ASN A 212 15.52 25.52 -13.25
C ASN A 212 15.73 26.10 -11.85
N ILE A 213 14.92 27.09 -11.49
CA ILE A 213 15.01 27.73 -10.18
C ILE A 213 13.99 27.10 -9.23
N ILE A 214 14.44 26.75 -8.03
CA ILE A 214 13.57 26.32 -6.95
C ILE A 214 13.06 27.56 -6.21
N ASN A 215 11.75 27.82 -6.29
CA ASN A 215 11.12 28.88 -5.49
C ASN A 215 10.46 28.26 -4.25
N VAL A 216 11.14 28.33 -3.11
CA VAL A 216 10.60 27.91 -1.81
C VAL A 216 9.87 29.10 -1.18
N PHE A 217 8.57 29.25 -1.44
CA PHE A 217 7.75 30.17 -0.66
C PHE A 217 7.01 29.43 0.45
N PRO A 218 7.00 29.93 1.70
CA PRO A 218 6.00 29.50 2.66
C PRO A 218 4.62 29.96 2.17
N GLN A 219 3.73 29.00 1.89
CA GLN A 219 2.32 29.33 1.62
C GLN A 219 1.69 29.92 2.89
N THR A 220 1.34 31.21 2.85
CA THR A 220 0.56 31.83 3.92
C THR A 220 -0.88 31.33 3.84
N THR A 221 -1.42 30.92 4.98
CA THR A 221 -2.82 30.54 5.14
C THR A 221 -3.70 31.81 5.22
N PRO A 222 -4.88 31.85 4.58
CA PRO A 222 -5.51 30.85 3.71
C PRO A 222 -5.18 31.06 2.22
N PRO A 223 -4.98 29.99 1.42
CA PRO A 223 -4.64 30.11 0.01
C PRO A 223 -5.81 30.68 -0.79
N THR A 224 -5.69 31.91 -1.29
CA THR A 224 -6.71 32.53 -2.17
C THR A 224 -6.65 32.05 -3.61
N GLN A 225 -5.71 31.17 -3.95
CA GLN A 225 -5.75 30.38 -5.18
C GLN A 225 -5.22 28.98 -4.85
N SER A 226 -6.07 27.97 -5.06
CA SER A 226 -5.68 26.57 -4.99
C SER A 226 -4.64 26.33 -6.10
N PRO A 227 -3.37 26.03 -5.80
CA PRO A 227 -2.47 25.59 -6.86
C PRO A 227 -3.02 24.27 -7.40
N ALA A 228 -3.25 24.22 -8.71
CA ALA A 228 -3.78 23.03 -9.37
C ALA A 228 -2.82 21.85 -9.13
N LYS A 229 -3.37 20.76 -8.61
CA LYS A 229 -2.70 19.49 -8.28
C LYS A 229 -2.44 18.65 -9.55
N ASP A 230 -1.87 19.26 -10.58
CA ASP A 230 -1.77 18.62 -11.90
C ASP A 230 -0.32 18.66 -12.39
N ALA A 231 0.50 17.74 -11.87
CA ALA A 231 1.73 17.32 -12.53
C ALA A 231 1.68 15.80 -12.69
N TRP A 232 0.86 15.34 -13.64
CA TRP A 232 0.98 14.00 -14.20
C TRP A 232 1.89 14.03 -15.42
N ALA A 233 2.75 13.00 -15.46
CA ALA A 233 3.21 12.25 -16.62
C ALA A 233 3.02 12.87 -18.01
N ILE A 234 4.14 13.04 -18.72
CA ILE A 234 4.42 12.30 -19.95
C ILE A 234 5.84 11.75 -19.83
#